data_AF-A0A7X0X1U0-F1
#
_entry.id   AF-A0A7X0X1U0-F1
#
_cell.length_a   1.000
_cell.length_b   1.000
_cell.length_c   1.000
_cell.angle_alpha   90.00
_cell.angle_beta   90.00
_cell.angle_gamma   90.00
#
_symmetry.space_group_name_H-M   'P 1'
#
loop_
_entity.id
_entity.type
_entity.pdbx_description
1 polymer ?
#
loop_
_entity_poly.entity_id
_entity_poly.type
_entity_poly.pdbx_seq_one_letter_code
_entity_poly.pdbx_strand_id
1 'polypeptide(L)'
;MKAGDILEIAGQVVGRIEEVTEDTLLVRKGYLTYSDGQEVMVLTKQAVYLDSETIKNEYWIKTMDLTIVPIPFNIKGGRNLIIEFLNV
;
A
#
# COMPACT_ATOMS: atom_id res chain seq x y z
N MET A 1 -6.11 -5.93 -12.25
CA MET A 1 -5.08 -5.12 -11.59
C MET A 1 -4.86 -3.88 -12.44
N LYS A 2 -4.99 -2.70 -11.86
CA LYS A 2 -4.76 -1.40 -12.50
C LYS A 2 -3.99 -0.50 -11.53
N ALA A 3 -3.35 0.54 -12.04
CA ALA A 3 -2.80 1.59 -11.20
C ALA A 3 -3.92 2.19 -10.32
N GLY A 4 -3.64 2.39 -9.04
CA GLY A 4 -4.60 2.81 -8.03
C GLY A 4 -5.11 1.68 -7.14
N ASP A 5 -5.11 0.43 -7.62
CA ASP A 5 -5.57 -0.72 -6.84
C ASP A 5 -4.70 -0.96 -5.61
N ILE A 6 -5.34 -1.44 -4.53
CA ILE A 6 -4.60 -2.01 -3.40
C ILE A 6 -4.28 -3.45 -3.68
N LEU A 7 -3.02 -3.80 -3.49
CA LEU A 7 -2.51 -5.14 -3.67
C LEU A 7 -2.51 -5.90 -2.34
N GLU A 8 -3.24 -7.01 -2.33
CA GLU A 8 -3.16 -8.04 -1.30
C GLU A 8 -2.47 -9.28 -1.88
N ILE A 9 -1.49 -9.80 -1.16
CA ILE A 9 -0.76 -11.03 -1.49
C ILE A 9 -0.91 -11.99 -0.32
N ALA A 10 -1.47 -13.17 -0.55
CA ALA A 10 -1.65 -14.21 0.47
C ALA A 10 -2.38 -13.71 1.75
N GLY A 11 -3.41 -12.88 1.59
CA GLY A 11 -4.20 -12.34 2.70
C GLY A 11 -3.58 -11.13 3.40
N GLN A 12 -2.43 -10.62 2.92
CA GLN A 12 -1.77 -9.44 3.48
C GLN A 12 -1.76 -8.28 2.50
N VAL A 13 -2.25 -7.12 2.94
CA VAL A 13 -2.12 -5.88 2.17
C VAL A 13 -0.66 -5.46 2.16
N VAL A 14 -0.08 -5.35 0.96
CA VAL A 14 1.34 -5.04 0.77
C VAL A 14 1.58 -3.62 0.25
N GLY A 15 0.58 -3.01 -0.39
CA GLY A 15 0.75 -1.69 -0.97
C GLY A 15 -0.28 -1.33 -2.03
N ARG A 16 -0.04 -0.21 -2.69
CA ARG A 16 -0.84 0.30 -3.81
C ARG A 16 -0.06 0.18 -5.10
N ILE A 17 -0.73 -0.27 -6.16
CA ILE A 17 -0.15 -0.32 -7.49
C ILE A 17 -0.05 1.10 -8.03
N GLU A 18 1.15 1.59 -8.29
CA GLU A 18 1.38 2.91 -8.87
C GLU A 18 1.50 2.83 -10.39
N GLU A 19 1.99 1.72 -10.92
CA GLU A 19 2.18 1.50 -12.36
C GLU A 19 1.98 0.03 -12.70
N VAL A 20 1.41 -0.22 -13.89
CA VAL A 20 1.25 -1.55 -14.48
C VAL A 20 1.89 -1.53 -15.86
N THR A 21 2.81 -2.44 -16.10
CA THR A 21 3.40 -2.72 -17.42
C THR A 21 3.00 -4.13 -17.85
N GLU A 22 3.45 -4.58 -19.02
CA GLU A 22 3.20 -5.94 -19.50
C GLU A 22 3.76 -7.00 -18.51
N ASP A 23 4.97 -6.78 -18.04
CA ASP A 23 5.71 -7.77 -17.24
C ASP A 23 5.84 -7.41 -15.77
N THR A 24 5.65 -6.15 -15.38
CA THR A 24 5.93 -5.70 -14.00
C THR A 24 4.84 -4.83 -13.40
N LEU A 25 4.72 -4.90 -12.07
CA LEU A 25 3.95 -3.99 -11.24
C LEU A 25 4.89 -3.14 -10.39
N LEU A 26 4.74 -1.82 -10.43
CA LEU A 26 5.35 -0.95 -9.43
C LEU A 26 4.38 -0.80 -8.26
N VAL A 27 4.79 -1.26 -7.08
CA VAL A 27 3.97 -1.24 -5.88
C VAL A 27 4.59 -0.31 -4.85
N ARG A 28 3.88 0.75 -4.48
CA ARG A 28 4.23 1.59 -3.33
C ARG A 28 3.80 0.88 -2.06
N LYS A 29 4.77 0.53 -1.23
CA LYS A 29 4.53 -0.22 0.00
C LYS A 29 3.63 0.58 0.93
N GLY A 30 2.65 -0.09 1.52
CA GLY A 30 1.74 0.51 2.47
C GLY A 30 1.07 -0.57 3.31
N TYR A 31 0.30 -0.13 4.30
CA TYR A 31 -0.41 -1.02 5.19
C TYR A 31 -1.71 -0.36 5.68
N LEU A 32 -2.63 -1.18 6.17
CA LEU A 32 -3.89 -0.73 6.75
C LEU A 32 -3.70 -0.43 8.24
N THR A 33 -4.27 0.67 8.70
CA THR A 33 -4.33 1.07 10.12
C THR A 33 -5.67 1.76 10.37
N TYR A 34 -5.93 2.18 11.61
CA TYR A 34 -7.08 3.00 11.95
C TYR A 34 -6.67 4.43 12.29
N SER A 35 -7.44 5.40 11.79
CA SER A 35 -7.38 6.82 12.19
C SER A 35 -8.80 7.27 12.48
N ASP A 36 -9.05 7.87 13.64
CA ASP A 36 -10.39 8.31 14.08
C ASP A 36 -11.49 7.23 13.94
N GLY A 37 -11.13 5.97 14.21
CA GLY A 37 -12.04 4.83 14.12
C GLY A 37 -12.37 4.37 12.70
N GLN A 38 -11.76 4.98 11.67
CA GLN A 38 -11.87 4.55 10.27
C GLN A 38 -10.62 3.81 9.84
N GLU A 39 -10.78 2.72 9.10
CA GLU A 39 -9.66 2.07 8.45
C GLU A 39 -9.10 3.00 7.37
N VAL A 40 -7.79 3.18 7.37
CA VAL A 40 -7.07 4.02 6.43
C VAL A 40 -5.83 3.28 5.93
N MET A 41 -5.47 3.52 4.68
CA MET A 41 -4.23 3.00 4.11
C MET A 41 -3.12 4.05 4.21
N VAL A 42 -2.00 3.67 4.82
CA VAL A 42 -0.81 4.52 4.89
C VAL A 42 0.19 4.03 3.84
N LEU A 43 0.57 4.92 2.92
CA LEU A 43 1.61 4.66 1.92
C LEU A 43 2.96 5.15 2.43
N THR A 44 3.99 4.34 2.21
CA THR A 44 5.37 4.67 2.59
C THR A 44 6.14 5.25 1.41
N LYS A 45 7.32 5.81 1.69
CA LYS A 45 8.25 6.27 0.64
C LYS A 45 8.81 5.12 -0.22
N GLN A 46 8.76 3.88 0.26
CA GLN A 46 9.34 2.73 -0.43
C GLN A 46 8.41 2.23 -1.54
N ALA A 47 8.99 1.86 -2.68
CA ALA A 47 8.31 1.17 -3.76
C ALA A 47 9.17 0.01 -4.25
N VAL A 48 8.52 -1.04 -4.78
CA VAL A 48 9.17 -2.24 -5.31
C VAL A 48 8.56 -2.60 -6.65
N TYR A 49 9.40 -3.06 -7.57
CA TYR A 49 8.93 -3.75 -8.76
C TYR A 49 8.69 -5.21 -8.44
N LEU A 50 7.53 -5.71 -8.82
CA LEU A 50 7.18 -7.11 -8.74
C LEU A 50 6.99 -7.65 -10.15
N ASP A 51 7.54 -8.84 -10.40
CA ASP A 51 7.33 -9.58 -11.64
C ASP A 51 5.90 -10.12 -11.71
N SER A 52 5.21 -9.83 -12.80
CA SER A 52 3.79 -10.13 -12.97
C SER A 52 3.52 -11.63 -13.10
N GLU A 53 4.46 -12.42 -13.64
CA GLU A 53 4.31 -13.87 -13.73
C GLU A 53 4.40 -14.53 -12.36
N THR A 54 5.39 -14.15 -11.56
CA THR A 54 5.60 -14.62 -10.18
C THR A 54 4.35 -14.35 -9.33
N ILE A 55 3.80 -13.14 -9.45
CA ILE A 55 2.55 -12.75 -8.81
C ILE A 55 1.42 -13.70 -9.23
N LYS A 56 1.14 -13.80 -10.54
CA LYS A 56 -0.01 -14.57 -11.05
C LYS A 56 0.06 -16.06 -10.74
N ASN A 57 1.26 -16.64 -10.70
CA ASN A 57 1.45 -18.09 -10.65
C ASN A 57 1.75 -18.63 -9.24
N GLU A 58 2.37 -17.85 -8.36
CA GLU A 58 2.85 -18.36 -7.06
C GLU A 58 1.99 -17.93 -5.87
N TYR A 59 1.25 -16.83 -5.99
CA TYR A 59 0.53 -16.25 -4.86
C TYR A 59 -0.95 -16.07 -5.16
N TRP A 60 -1.76 -16.10 -4.11
CA TRP A 60 -3.15 -15.70 -4.20
C TRP A 60 -3.20 -14.19 -4.11
N ILE A 61 -3.44 -13.53 -5.24
CA ILE A 61 -3.57 -12.08 -5.32
C ILE A 61 -5.01 -11.66 -5.43
N LYS A 62 -5.33 -10.62 -4.67
CA LYS A 62 -6.58 -9.88 -4.76
C LYS A 62 -6.25 -8.40 -4.89
N THR A 63 -6.94 -7.73 -5.80
CA THR A 63 -6.96 -6.26 -5.82
C THR A 63 -8.26 -5.76 -5.22
N MET A 64 -8.17 -4.69 -4.43
CA MET A 64 -9.33 -4.02 -3.85
C MET A 64 -9.39 -2.58 -4.34
N ASP A 65 -10.57 -2.17 -4.81
CA ASP A 65 -10.89 -0.76 -5.04
C ASP A 65 -11.19 -0.17 -3.66
N LEU A 66 -10.22 0.53 -3.06
CA LEU A 66 -10.49 1.32 -1.88
C LEU A 66 -11.20 2.60 -2.32
N THR A 67 -12.45 2.77 -1.91
CA THR A 67 -13.11 4.09 -1.82
C THR A 67 -12.47 4.99 -0.75
N ILE A 68 -11.36 4.56 -0.16
CA ILE A 68 -10.59 5.32 0.83
C ILE A 68 -9.68 6.29 0.09
N VAL A 69 -9.97 7.57 0.24
CA VAL A 69 -9.17 8.66 -0.33
C VAL A 69 -7.80 8.64 0.35
N PRO A 70 -6.69 8.41 -0.37
CA PRO A 70 -5.36 8.45 0.22
C PRO A 70 -5.04 9.90 0.63
N ILE A 71 -4.83 10.14 1.93
CA ILE A 71 -4.50 11.46 2.46
C ILE A 71 -2.97 11.61 2.47
N PRO A 72 -2.40 12.55 1.71
CA PRO A 72 -0.97 12.84 1.79
C PRO A 72 -0.65 13.50 3.14
N PHE A 73 0.09 12.81 4.00
CA PHE A 73 0.59 13.39 5.25
C PHE A 73 2.02 13.91 5.05
N ASN A 74 2.23 15.20 5.23
CA ASN A 74 3.54 15.83 5.15
C ASN A 74 4.17 15.85 6.56
N ILE A 75 5.24 15.11 6.76
CA ILE A 75 5.92 15.02 8.06
C ILE A 75 6.84 16.24 8.27
N LYS A 76 6.27 17.45 8.24
CA LYS A 76 6.98 18.70 8.61
C LYS A 76 6.58 19.27 9.97
N GLY A 77 5.68 18.60 10.69
CA GLY A 77 5.35 18.92 12.10
C GLY A 77 5.10 17.67 12.96
N GLY A 78 5.38 16.48 12.43
CA GLY A 78 4.93 15.20 12.98
C GLY A 78 5.82 14.61 14.07
N ARG A 79 6.44 15.41 14.96
CA ARG A 79 7.21 14.80 16.06
C ARG A 79 6.30 13.97 16.96
N ASN A 80 5.07 14.42 17.19
CA ASN A 80 4.09 13.67 18.00
C ASN A 80 3.52 12.45 17.24
N LEU A 81 3.24 12.57 15.95
CA LEU A 81 2.78 11.44 15.13
C LEU A 81 3.87 10.40 14.91
N ILE A 82 5.14 10.80 14.75
CA ILE A 82 6.27 9.85 14.73
C ILE A 82 6.39 9.15 16.09
N ILE A 83 6.17 9.83 17.20
CA ILE A 83 6.22 9.21 18.54
C ILE A 83 5.06 8.21 18.70
N GLU A 84 3.84 8.51 18.24
CA GLU A 84 2.75 7.52 18.17
C GLU A 84 3.03 6.36 17.19
N PHE A 85 3.80 6.60 16.13
CA PHE A 85 4.05 5.63 15.06
C PHE A 85 5.36 4.83 15.24
N LEU A 86 6.30 5.32 16.05
CA LEU A 86 7.62 4.71 16.32
C LEU A 86 7.91 4.41 17.81
N ASN A 87 7.07 4.82 18.79
CA ASN A 87 7.15 4.22 20.15
C ASN A 87 6.51 2.82 20.09
N VAL A 88 7.28 1.75 20.32
CA VAL A 88 7.50 1.12 21.64
C VAL A 88 6.18 0.74 22.30
#